data_AF-A0A1Y1ZBR3-F1
#
_entry.id   AF-A0A1Y1ZBR3-F1
#
_cell.length_a   1.000
_cell.length_b   1.000
_cell.length_c   1.000
_cell.angle_alpha   90.00
_cell.angle_beta   90.00
_cell.angle_gamma   90.00
#
_symmetry.space_group_name_H-M   'P 1'
#
loop_
_entity.id
_entity.type
_entity.pdbx_description
1 polymer ?
#
loop_
_entity_poly.entity_id
_entity_poly.type
_entity_poly.pdbx_seq_one_letter_code
_entity_poly.pdbx_strand_id
1 'polypeptide(L)'
;MSANHCIPPQNPSSLEGVLRLASSFNLQLPEMDKRTEANIAEDSSVTLVDHIQHSLDLENEINEIRHKIIGTQRFHQASDILGSEELGRKVNTLASLQTHLDHIISDRQSLMKRIKEPYTGEYIILEAEYQQKLTELIPAINKTVSSLPENLQDILWMDRAELSDLKLDEINQKITTLAATYSSYAD
;
A
#
# COMPACT_ATOMS: atom_id res chain seq x y z
N MET A 1 11.89 -48.01 2.97
CA MET A 1 11.18 -48.55 4.16
C MET A 1 12.21 -49.18 5.05
N SER A 2 12.45 -48.62 6.24
CA SER A 2 12.66 -49.40 7.48
C SER A 2 12.88 -48.45 8.65
N ALA A 3 11.83 -48.43 9.48
CA ALA A 3 11.64 -47.88 10.80
C ALA A 3 12.85 -47.27 11.54
N ASN A 4 12.69 -46.00 11.87
CA ASN A 4 13.23 -45.39 13.08
C ASN A 4 12.81 -46.23 14.29
N HIS A 5 13.76 -46.89 14.93
CA HIS A 5 13.55 -47.52 16.22
C HIS A 5 13.87 -46.49 17.31
N CYS A 6 12.81 -45.85 17.80
CA CYS A 6 12.81 -45.11 19.06
C CYS A 6 13.05 -46.11 20.20
N ILE A 7 14.16 -45.98 20.93
CA ILE A 7 14.35 -46.66 22.21
C ILE A 7 14.27 -45.58 23.31
N PRO A 8 13.38 -45.76 24.32
CA PRO A 8 13.14 -44.77 25.39
C PRO A 8 14.30 -44.71 26.40
N PRO A 9 14.36 -43.65 27.23
CA PRO A 9 15.57 -43.27 27.95
C PRO A 9 15.79 -44.18 29.16
N GLN A 10 16.84 -45.00 29.11
CA GLN A 10 17.34 -45.68 30.31
C GLN A 10 18.27 -44.72 31.06
N ASN A 11 17.78 -44.28 32.22
CA ASN A 11 18.46 -43.57 33.31
C ASN A 11 19.97 -43.27 33.12
N PRO A 12 20.37 -42.00 32.96
CA PRO A 12 21.78 -41.59 32.89
C PRO A 12 22.42 -41.50 34.29
N SER A 13 22.01 -42.34 35.25
CA SER A 13 22.54 -42.33 36.63
C SER A 13 23.67 -43.33 36.86
N SER A 14 24.05 -44.12 35.85
CA SER A 14 25.23 -44.96 35.89
C SER A 14 26.32 -44.41 34.97
N LEU A 15 27.52 -44.20 35.52
CA LEU A 15 28.73 -43.74 34.81
C LEU A 15 28.98 -44.54 33.52
N GLU A 16 28.67 -45.84 33.54
CA GLU A 16 28.76 -46.77 32.41
C GLU A 16 27.90 -46.32 31.21
N GLY A 17 26.71 -45.81 31.48
CA GLY A 17 25.77 -45.33 30.45
C GLY A 17 26.26 -44.04 29.79
N VAL A 18 26.84 -43.15 30.59
CA VAL A 18 27.44 -41.90 30.10
C VAL A 18 28.69 -42.17 29.26
N LEU A 19 29.54 -43.12 29.69
CA LEU A 19 30.73 -43.54 28.95
C LEU A 19 30.40 -44.22 27.62
N ARG A 20 29.37 -45.09 27.57
CA ARG A 20 28.90 -45.66 26.30
C ARG A 20 28.35 -44.58 25.37
N LEU A 21 27.60 -43.62 25.90
CA LEU A 21 27.08 -42.52 25.08
C LEU A 21 28.24 -41.69 24.51
N ALA A 22 29.21 -41.30 25.33
CA ALA A 22 30.39 -40.55 24.89
C ALA A 22 31.19 -41.30 23.80
N SER A 23 31.36 -42.62 23.94
CA SER A 23 32.01 -43.46 22.92
C SER A 23 31.23 -43.50 21.61
N SER A 24 29.88 -43.49 21.67
CA SER A 24 29.03 -43.49 20.47
C SER A 24 29.06 -42.17 19.70
N PHE A 25 29.50 -41.08 20.33
CA PHE A 25 29.64 -39.75 19.74
C PHE A 25 31.07 -39.42 19.29
N ASN A 26 32.01 -40.39 19.28
CA ASN A 26 33.40 -40.19 18.86
C ASN A 26 34.14 -39.06 19.62
N LEU A 27 33.71 -38.76 20.86
CA LEU A 27 34.47 -37.92 21.76
C LEU A 27 35.61 -38.75 22.35
N GLN A 28 36.82 -38.56 21.82
CA GLN A 28 38.02 -39.02 22.51
C GLN A 28 38.10 -38.27 23.84
N LEU A 29 37.97 -38.98 24.97
CA LEU A 29 38.39 -38.42 26.24
C LEU A 29 39.88 -38.08 26.10
N PRO A 30 40.32 -36.87 26.49
CA PRO A 30 41.74 -36.59 26.53
C PRO A 30 42.38 -37.61 27.46
N GLU A 31 43.27 -38.44 26.93
CA GLU A 31 44.11 -39.30 27.75
C GLU A 31 44.82 -38.38 28.75
N MET A 32 44.51 -38.56 30.03
CA MET A 32 45.23 -37.88 31.10
C MET A 32 46.67 -38.38 31.02
N ASP A 33 47.54 -37.50 30.54
CA ASP A 33 48.94 -37.76 30.34
C ASP A 33 49.57 -38.16 31.69
N LYS A 34 50.29 -39.28 31.77
CA LYS A 34 50.89 -39.82 33.02
C LYS A 34 51.86 -38.84 33.72
N ARG A 35 52.09 -37.67 33.13
CA ARG A 35 52.79 -36.52 33.70
C ARG A 35 51.96 -35.75 34.73
N THR A 36 50.63 -35.75 34.66
CA THR A 36 49.79 -35.04 35.64
C THR A 36 49.67 -35.78 36.96
N GLU A 37 49.70 -37.12 36.98
CA GLU A 37 49.63 -37.89 38.23
C GLU A 37 50.87 -37.70 39.12
N ALA A 38 52.06 -37.54 38.52
CA ALA A 38 53.30 -37.33 39.27
C ALA A 38 53.39 -35.92 39.89
N ASN A 39 52.82 -34.90 39.24
CA ASN A 39 52.84 -33.52 39.75
C ASN A 39 51.77 -33.24 40.82
N ILE A 40 50.72 -34.05 40.93
CA ILE A 40 49.65 -33.89 41.93
C ILE A 40 50.09 -34.38 43.32
N ALA A 41 51.08 -35.29 43.39
CA ALA A 41 51.53 -35.87 44.65
C ALA A 41 52.47 -34.94 45.46
N GLU A 42 53.05 -33.91 44.83
CA GLU A 42 54.05 -33.03 45.47
C GLU A 42 53.57 -31.57 45.69
N ASP A 43 52.35 -31.25 45.25
CA ASP A 43 51.82 -29.89 45.28
C ASP A 43 50.87 -29.70 46.48
N SER A 44 51.25 -28.80 47.38
CA SER A 44 50.46 -28.37 48.55
C SER A 44 49.02 -28.03 48.14
N SER A 45 48.03 -28.33 48.99
CA SER A 45 46.62 -27.97 48.76
C SER A 45 46.40 -26.50 48.41
N VAL A 46 47.35 -25.63 48.78
CA VAL A 46 47.40 -24.21 48.43
C VAL A 46 47.63 -23.97 46.93
N THR A 47 48.49 -24.74 46.26
CA THR A 47 48.75 -24.59 44.82
C THR A 47 47.57 -25.07 43.98
N LEU A 48 46.85 -26.10 44.45
CA LEU A 48 45.61 -26.55 43.80
C LEU A 48 44.51 -25.48 43.87
N VAL A 49 44.36 -24.81 45.03
CA VAL A 49 43.42 -23.69 45.18
C VAL A 49 43.80 -22.54 44.24
N ASP A 50 45.09 -22.22 44.11
CA ASP A 50 45.57 -21.17 43.20
C ASP A 50 45.28 -21.50 41.72
N HIS A 51 45.50 -22.75 41.31
CA HIS A 51 45.14 -23.20 39.96
C HIS A 51 43.63 -23.15 39.68
N ILE A 52 42.78 -23.49 40.66
CA ILE A 52 41.31 -23.39 40.52
C ILE A 52 40.90 -21.92 40.41
N GLN A 53 41.49 -21.03 41.21
CA GLN A 53 41.24 -19.59 41.17
C GLN A 53 41.61 -19.03 39.78
N HIS A 54 42.79 -19.39 39.28
CA HIS A 54 43.25 -18.98 37.96
C HIS A 54 42.35 -19.52 36.83
N SER A 55 41.88 -20.75 36.94
CA SER A 55 40.92 -21.34 35.99
C SER A 55 39.58 -20.58 35.99
N LEU A 56 39.08 -20.18 37.15
CA LEU A 56 37.85 -19.38 37.26
C LEU A 56 38.03 -17.98 36.68
N ASP A 57 39.19 -17.35 36.89
CA ASP A 57 39.50 -16.04 36.31
C ASP A 57 39.56 -16.11 34.77
N LEU A 58 40.17 -17.16 34.22
CA LEU A 58 40.18 -17.42 32.78
C LEU A 58 38.76 -17.70 32.23
N GLU A 59 37.94 -18.45 32.95
CA GLU A 59 36.54 -18.66 32.55
C GLU A 59 35.75 -17.35 32.53
N ASN A 60 35.97 -16.46 33.49
CA ASN A 60 35.35 -15.14 33.51
C ASN A 60 35.81 -14.28 32.33
N GLU A 61 37.10 -14.29 32.01
CA GLU A 61 37.64 -13.57 30.85
C GLU A 61 37.07 -14.12 29.52
N ILE A 62 36.98 -15.44 29.38
CA ILE A 62 36.36 -16.09 28.22
C ILE A 62 34.88 -15.70 28.12
N ASN A 63 34.16 -15.66 29.23
CA ASN A 63 32.74 -15.27 29.24
C ASN A 63 32.55 -13.80 28.87
N GLU A 64 33.42 -12.90 29.34
CA GLU A 64 33.46 -11.49 28.93
C GLU A 64 33.70 -11.34 27.43
N ILE A 65 34.68 -12.07 26.88
CA ILE A 65 34.96 -12.08 25.45
C ILE A 65 33.76 -12.61 24.66
N ARG A 66 33.14 -13.70 25.11
CA ARG A 66 31.91 -14.25 24.48
C ARG A 66 30.77 -13.25 24.51
N HIS A 67 30.57 -12.53 25.61
CA HIS A 67 29.56 -11.49 25.71
C HIS A 67 29.80 -10.36 24.70
N LYS A 68 31.06 -9.92 24.57
CA LYS A 68 31.43 -8.91 23.56
C LYS A 68 31.19 -9.42 22.14
N ILE A 69 31.58 -10.65 21.82
CA ILE A 69 31.35 -11.26 20.50
C ILE A 69 29.86 -11.30 20.17
N ILE A 70 29.04 -11.79 21.09
CA ILE A 70 27.57 -11.86 20.90
C ILE A 70 26.98 -10.46 20.76
N GLY A 71 27.45 -9.50 21.55
CA GLY A 71 27.03 -8.10 21.45
C GLY A 71 27.33 -7.49 20.08
N THR A 72 28.56 -7.64 19.60
CA THR A 72 28.99 -7.16 18.28
C THR A 72 28.23 -7.86 17.15
N GLN A 73 28.01 -9.17 17.25
CA GLN A 73 27.23 -9.92 16.26
C GLN A 73 25.78 -9.43 16.16
N ARG A 74 25.12 -9.23 17.32
CA ARG A 74 23.74 -8.69 17.36
C ARG A 74 23.68 -7.27 16.80
N PHE A 75 24.66 -6.43 17.12
CA PHE A 75 24.74 -5.08 16.56
C PHE A 75 24.88 -5.09 15.04
N HIS A 76 25.76 -5.94 14.49
CA HIS A 76 25.89 -6.08 13.04
C HIS A 76 24.61 -6.58 12.38
N GLN A 77 23.95 -7.59 12.96
CA GLN A 77 22.66 -8.08 12.46
C GLN A 77 21.60 -6.98 12.47
N ALA A 78 21.49 -6.21 13.55
CA ALA A 78 20.55 -5.09 13.62
C ALA A 78 20.88 -3.99 12.60
N SER A 79 22.17 -3.64 12.45
CA SER A 79 22.63 -2.66 11.48
C SER A 79 22.36 -3.09 10.03
N ASP A 80 22.52 -4.37 9.72
CA ASP A 80 22.26 -4.92 8.39
C ASP A 80 20.76 -4.88 8.06
N ILE A 81 19.90 -5.26 9.02
CA ILE A 81 18.44 -5.17 8.89
C ILE A 81 18.00 -3.71 8.66
N LEU A 82 18.53 -2.76 9.45
CA LEU A 82 18.22 -1.33 9.29
C LEU A 82 18.71 -0.78 7.94
N GLY A 83 19.90 -1.19 7.50
CA GLY A 83 20.44 -0.81 6.19
C GLY A 83 19.62 -1.36 5.03
N SER A 84 19.19 -2.63 5.13
CA SER A 84 18.32 -3.27 4.14
C SER A 84 16.93 -2.62 4.08
N GLU A 85 16.36 -2.22 5.22
CA GLU A 85 15.08 -1.52 5.26
C GLU A 85 15.17 -0.15 4.58
N GLU A 86 16.21 0.63 4.91
CA GLU A 86 16.44 1.94 4.30
C GLU A 86 16.66 1.84 2.78
N LEU A 87 17.42 0.83 2.34
CA LEU A 87 17.60 0.55 0.91
C LEU A 87 16.27 0.18 0.24
N GLY A 88 15.44 -0.64 0.90
CA GLY A 88 14.10 -0.99 0.42
C GLY A 88 13.19 0.24 0.27
N ARG A 89 13.22 1.16 1.23
CA ARG A 89 12.50 2.44 1.14
C ARG A 89 12.97 3.27 -0.06
N LYS A 90 14.28 3.37 -0.29
CA LYS A 90 14.84 4.08 -1.44
C LYS A 90 14.45 3.46 -2.78
N VAL A 91 14.41 2.13 -2.87
CA VAL A 91 13.94 1.43 -4.07
C VAL A 91 12.46 1.75 -4.33
N ASN A 92 11.63 1.73 -3.29
CA ASN A 92 10.20 2.03 -3.41
C ASN A 92 9.96 3.49 -3.84
N THR A 93 10.71 4.45 -3.29
CA THR A 93 10.59 5.85 -3.71
C THR A 93 11.04 6.05 -5.16
N LEU A 94 12.11 5.37 -5.59
CA LEU A 94 12.59 5.42 -6.96
C LEU A 94 11.56 4.81 -7.94
N ALA A 95 10.94 3.68 -7.58
CA ALA A 95 9.90 3.04 -8.38
C ALA A 95 8.64 3.91 -8.50
N SER A 96 8.25 4.58 -7.41
CA SER A 96 7.16 5.56 -7.42
C SER A 96 7.46 6.73 -8.35
N LEU A 97 8.67 7.30 -8.26
CA LEU A 97 9.11 8.38 -9.15
C LEU A 97 9.11 7.94 -10.61
N GLN A 98 9.62 6.74 -10.91
CA GLN A 98 9.60 6.19 -12.26
C GLN A 98 8.16 6.10 -12.80
N THR A 99 7.23 5.60 -12.00
CA THR A 99 5.82 5.48 -12.37
C THR A 99 5.22 6.86 -12.71
N HIS A 100 5.49 7.87 -11.89
CA HIS A 100 5.05 9.24 -12.17
C HIS A 100 5.65 9.81 -13.47
N LEU A 101 6.93 9.55 -13.73
CA LEU A 101 7.58 10.00 -14.97
C LEU A 101 6.97 9.31 -16.20
N ASP A 102 6.68 8.01 -16.12
CA ASP A 102 6.03 7.27 -17.20
C ASP A 102 4.63 7.84 -17.51
N HIS A 103 3.86 8.20 -16.47
CA HIS A 103 2.58 8.89 -16.64
C HIS A 103 2.74 10.24 -17.34
N ILE A 104 3.68 11.08 -16.90
CA ILE A 104 3.95 12.38 -17.52
C ILE A 104 4.34 12.23 -19.00
N ILE A 105 5.17 11.23 -19.32
CA ILE A 105 5.59 10.96 -20.70
C ILE A 105 4.39 10.53 -21.55
N SER A 106 3.57 9.62 -21.04
CA SER A 106 2.35 9.16 -21.72
C SER A 106 1.38 10.31 -21.99
N ASP A 107 1.12 11.14 -20.99
CA ASP A 107 0.22 12.29 -21.10
C ASP A 107 0.73 13.31 -22.12
N ARG A 108 2.05 13.57 -22.12
CA ARG A 108 2.69 14.43 -23.11
C ARG A 108 2.54 13.87 -24.52
N GLN A 109 2.73 12.56 -24.71
CA GLN A 109 2.59 11.92 -26.02
C GLN A 109 1.14 11.99 -26.52
N SER A 110 0.17 11.77 -25.63
CA SER A 110 -1.26 11.91 -25.92
C SER A 110 -1.62 13.34 -26.35
N LEU A 111 -1.17 14.34 -25.60
CA LEU A 111 -1.41 15.75 -25.93
C LEU A 111 -0.74 16.13 -27.27
N MET A 112 0.50 15.69 -27.48
CA MET A 112 1.22 15.92 -28.73
C MET A 112 0.49 15.31 -29.93
N LYS A 113 -0.08 14.11 -29.77
CA LYS A 113 -0.90 13.47 -30.80
C LYS A 113 -2.15 14.32 -31.11
N ARG A 114 -2.86 14.79 -30.08
CA ARG A 114 -4.03 15.66 -30.23
C ARG A 114 -3.73 17.00 -30.92
N ILE A 115 -2.55 17.57 -30.69
CA ILE A 115 -2.11 18.81 -31.33
C ILE A 115 -1.69 18.56 -32.79
N LYS A 116 -1.05 17.41 -33.05
CA LYS A 116 -0.58 17.04 -34.40
C LYS A 116 -1.69 16.55 -35.30
N GLU A 117 -2.78 16.00 -34.75
CA GLU A 117 -3.97 15.67 -35.52
C GLU A 117 -4.52 16.97 -36.13
N PRO A 118 -4.47 17.14 -37.46
CA PRO A 118 -5.02 18.32 -38.09
C PRO A 118 -6.52 18.33 -37.80
N TYR A 119 -6.99 19.42 -37.20
CA TYR A 119 -8.39 19.56 -36.82
C TYR A 119 -9.23 19.66 -38.11
N THR A 120 -9.82 18.55 -38.55
CA THR A 120 -10.64 18.46 -39.77
C THR A 120 -12.11 18.73 -39.45
N GLY A 121 -12.44 19.97 -39.11
CA GLY A 121 -13.84 20.42 -38.94
C GLY A 121 -14.10 21.72 -39.69
N GLU A 122 -15.36 22.03 -39.95
CA GLU A 122 -15.76 23.40 -40.31
C GLU A 122 -15.55 24.28 -39.08
N TYR A 123 -14.69 25.31 -39.20
CA TYR A 123 -14.40 26.22 -38.10
C TYR A 123 -14.66 27.66 -38.53
N ILE A 124 -15.08 28.45 -37.56
CA ILE A 124 -15.16 29.90 -37.69
C ILE A 124 -13.80 30.43 -37.26
N ILE A 125 -13.09 31.10 -38.17
CA ILE A 125 -11.86 31.83 -37.83
C ILE A 125 -12.29 33.00 -36.95
N LEU A 126 -11.88 32.96 -35.69
CA LEU A 126 -12.21 33.98 -34.70
C LEU A 126 -10.96 34.76 -34.35
N GLU A 127 -10.99 36.06 -34.58
CA GLU A 127 -9.93 36.94 -34.08
C GLU A 127 -10.01 37.01 -32.55
N ALA A 128 -8.86 37.14 -31.90
CA ALA A 128 -8.75 37.10 -30.43
C ALA A 128 -9.66 38.14 -29.74
N GLU A 129 -9.88 39.29 -30.39
CA GLU A 129 -10.75 40.37 -29.89
C GLU A 129 -12.23 39.95 -29.75
N TYR A 130 -12.68 38.94 -30.50
CA TYR A 130 -14.07 38.48 -30.49
C TYR A 130 -14.27 37.20 -29.67
N GLN A 131 -13.20 36.59 -29.16
CA GLN A 131 -13.28 35.33 -28.41
C GLN A 131 -14.10 35.44 -27.13
N GLN A 132 -13.94 36.54 -26.39
CA GLN A 132 -14.71 36.78 -25.16
C GLN A 132 -16.20 36.96 -25.46
N LYS A 133 -16.54 37.75 -26.48
CA LYS A 133 -17.93 38.00 -26.89
C LYS A 133 -18.61 36.72 -27.39
N LEU A 134 -17.89 35.87 -28.13
CA LEU A 134 -18.43 34.59 -28.59
C LEU A 134 -18.69 33.64 -27.41
N THR A 135 -17.80 33.62 -26.42
CA THR A 135 -17.95 32.78 -25.22
C THR A 135 -19.22 33.15 -24.44
N GLU A 136 -19.59 34.44 -24.43
CA GLU A 136 -20.83 34.93 -23.83
C GLU A 136 -22.07 34.67 -24.70
N LEU A 137 -21.91 34.68 -26.03
CA LEU A 137 -23.01 34.49 -26.98
C LEU A 137 -23.42 33.02 -27.14
N ILE A 138 -22.48 32.08 -27.08
CA ILE A 138 -22.74 30.63 -27.25
C ILE A 138 -23.80 30.11 -26.27
N PRO A 139 -23.76 30.42 -24.96
CA PRO A 139 -24.81 30.03 -24.02
C PRO A 139 -26.19 30.57 -24.39
N ALA A 140 -26.25 31.82 -24.87
CA ALA A 140 -27.51 32.45 -25.27
C ALA A 140 -28.10 31.80 -26.54
N ILE A 141 -27.25 31.49 -27.52
CA ILE A 141 -27.64 30.73 -28.72
C ILE A 141 -28.08 29.33 -28.34
N ASN A 142 -27.34 28.62 -27.47
CA ASN A 142 -27.71 27.27 -27.07
C ASN A 142 -29.06 27.22 -26.36
N LYS A 143 -29.34 28.21 -25.49
CA LYS A 143 -30.64 28.36 -24.83
C LYS A 143 -31.78 28.58 -25.83
N THR A 144 -31.57 29.43 -26.83
CA THR A 144 -32.60 29.72 -27.85
C THR A 144 -32.79 28.57 -28.84
N VAL A 145 -31.73 27.86 -29.22
CA VAL A 145 -31.82 26.65 -30.05
C VAL A 145 -32.53 25.53 -29.28
N SER A 146 -32.28 25.42 -27.99
CA SER A 146 -32.91 24.41 -27.13
C SER A 146 -34.40 24.68 -26.87
N SER A 147 -34.83 25.94 -26.85
CA SER A 147 -36.25 26.31 -26.71
C SER A 147 -37.01 26.35 -28.04
N LEU A 148 -36.32 26.33 -29.18
CA LEU A 148 -36.94 26.36 -30.50
C LEU A 148 -37.92 25.19 -30.76
N PRO A 149 -37.63 23.93 -30.37
CA PRO A 149 -38.58 22.82 -30.54
C PRO A 149 -39.87 23.00 -29.75
N GLU A 150 -39.78 23.51 -28.51
CA GLU A 150 -40.95 23.81 -27.67
C GLU A 150 -41.80 24.91 -28.31
N ASN A 151 -41.15 26.01 -28.73
CA ASN A 151 -41.83 27.12 -29.40
C ASN A 151 -42.48 26.68 -30.72
N LEU A 152 -41.84 25.80 -31.50
CA LEU A 152 -42.43 25.24 -32.72
C LEU A 152 -43.62 24.35 -32.41
N GLN A 153 -43.56 23.58 -31.32
CA GLN A 153 -44.67 22.73 -30.88
C GLN A 153 -45.86 23.57 -30.40
N ASP A 154 -45.62 24.69 -29.71
CA ASP A 154 -46.63 25.65 -29.30
C ASP A 154 -47.30 26.32 -30.52
N ILE A 155 -46.51 26.70 -31.53
CA ILE A 155 -47.05 27.25 -32.79
C ILE A 155 -47.87 26.20 -33.55
N LEU A 156 -47.40 24.96 -33.64
CA LEU A 156 -48.15 23.86 -34.27
C LEU A 156 -49.41 23.46 -33.48
N TRP A 157 -49.43 23.71 -32.17
CA TRP A 157 -50.63 23.58 -31.36
C TRP A 157 -51.60 24.73 -31.64
N MET A 158 -51.12 25.98 -31.69
CA MET A 158 -51.94 27.14 -32.04
C MET A 158 -52.53 27.05 -33.46
N ASP A 159 -51.78 26.53 -34.43
CA ASP A 159 -52.24 26.36 -35.82
C ASP A 159 -53.30 25.25 -35.94
N ARG A 160 -53.17 24.16 -35.18
CA ARG A 160 -54.18 23.08 -35.12
C ARG A 160 -55.38 23.41 -34.25
N ALA A 161 -55.19 24.28 -33.28
CA ALA A 161 -56.27 24.85 -32.51
C ALA A 161 -56.93 25.90 -33.40
N GLU A 162 -57.80 25.44 -34.32
CA GLU A 162 -58.80 26.31 -34.94
C GLU A 162 -59.72 26.86 -33.83
N LEU A 163 -59.24 27.89 -33.14
CA LEU A 163 -60.05 28.75 -32.31
C LEU A 163 -60.86 29.61 -33.28
N SER A 164 -61.96 29.06 -33.76
CA SER A 164 -63.01 29.91 -34.29
C SER A 164 -63.49 30.81 -33.14
N ASP A 165 -63.71 32.09 -33.41
CA ASP A 165 -64.18 33.08 -32.41
C ASP A 165 -65.38 32.56 -31.61
N LEU A 166 -66.25 31.78 -32.26
CA LEU A 166 -67.41 31.12 -31.66
C LEU A 166 -67.05 30.11 -30.54
N LYS A 167 -65.98 29.33 -30.70
CA LYS A 167 -65.51 28.38 -29.66
C LYS A 167 -64.81 29.10 -28.52
N LEU A 168 -64.10 30.19 -28.81
CA LEU A 168 -63.47 31.02 -27.79
C LEU A 168 -64.53 31.72 -26.92
N ASP A 169 -65.60 32.24 -27.53
CA ASP A 169 -66.73 32.83 -26.82
C ASP A 169 -67.49 31.79 -25.96
N GLU A 170 -67.67 30.57 -26.47
CA GLU A 170 -68.27 29.48 -25.69
C GLU A 170 -67.43 29.11 -24.46
N ILE A 171 -66.10 29.04 -24.63
CA ILE A 171 -65.16 28.76 -23.54
C ILE A 171 -65.14 29.92 -22.53
N ASN A 172 -65.13 31.18 -23.01
CA ASN A 172 -65.19 32.36 -22.15
C ASN A 172 -66.50 32.46 -21.39
N GLN A 173 -67.63 32.12 -22.01
CA GLN A 173 -68.92 32.02 -21.32
C GLN A 173 -68.90 30.93 -20.25
N LYS A 174 -68.36 29.75 -20.54
CA LYS A 174 -68.19 28.68 -19.54
C LYS A 174 -67.32 29.12 -18.37
N ILE A 175 -66.18 29.76 -18.62
CA ILE A 175 -65.30 30.29 -17.57
C ILE A 175 -66.03 31.37 -16.75
N THR A 176 -66.76 32.27 -17.40
CA THR A 176 -67.52 33.34 -16.72
C THR A 176 -68.64 32.77 -15.86
N THR A 177 -69.39 31.79 -16.36
CA THR A 177 -70.43 31.10 -15.57
C THR A 177 -69.84 30.33 -14.39
N LEU A 178 -68.69 29.67 -14.58
CA LEU A 178 -67.99 28.97 -13.52
C LEU A 178 -67.50 29.94 -12.44
N ALA A 179 -66.88 31.06 -12.85
CA ALA A 179 -66.44 32.12 -11.93
C ALA A 179 -67.63 32.72 -11.16
N ALA A 180 -68.77 32.96 -11.82
CA ALA A 180 -69.98 33.44 -11.17
C ALA A 180 -70.56 32.42 -10.18
N THR A 181 -70.57 31.13 -10.52
CA THR A 181 -71.01 30.08 -9.56
C THR A 181 -70.10 30.03 -8.34
N TYR A 182 -68.78 30.05 -8.52
CA TYR A 182 -67.83 30.05 -7.40
C TYR A 182 -67.91 31.33 -6.56
N SER A 183 -68.13 32.49 -7.18
CA SER A 183 -68.35 33.75 -6.45
C SER A 183 -69.64 33.71 -5.64
N SER A 184 -70.70 33.05 -6.14
CA SER A 184 -71.95 32.84 -5.40
C SER A 184 -71.84 31.83 -4.25
N TYR A 185 -70.78 31.02 -4.19
CA TYR A 185 -70.46 30.15 -3.06
C TYR A 185 -69.45 30.80 -2.07
N ALA A 186 -68.91 31.97 -2.43
CA ALA A 186 -67.94 32.72 -1.62
C ALA A 186 -68.57 33.87 -0.81
N ASP A 187 -69.83 34.22 -1.10
CA ASP A 187 -70.73 35.02 -0.25
C ASP A 187 -71.61 34.12 0.63
#